data_AF-A0A7K4NG22-F1
#
_entry.id   AF-A0A7K4NG22-F1
#
_cell.length_a   1.000
_cell.length_b   1.000
_cell.length_c   1.000
_cell.angle_alpha   90.00
_cell.angle_beta   90.00
_cell.angle_gamma   90.00
#
_symmetry.space_group_name_H-M   'P 1'
#
loop_
_entity.id
_entity.type
_entity.pdbx_description
1 polymer ?
#
loop_
_entity_poly.entity_id
_entity_poly.type
_entity_poly.pdbx_seq_one_letter_code
_entity_poly.pdbx_strand_id
1 'polypeptide(L)'
;MKTFGTLEYAIDKFSGSWAWKISGVRAVMMISKLIPKLWYGNGPNEVIIPDNEKNVEQIRLILERYPLEILSKAVWQRKARAKVIKKPSNPKIEKLSKAIPKKQFRGKLLNFQKMGLDFLLKSSGNALLADDMGLGKTVQTLAY
;
A
#
# COMPACT_ATOMS: atom_id res chain seq x y z
N MET A 1 8.62 30.07 2.90
CA MET A 1 8.66 28.75 3.58
C MET A 1 10.05 28.17 3.37
N LYS A 2 10.79 27.88 4.45
CA LYS A 2 12.11 27.23 4.32
C LYS A 2 11.90 25.75 4.02
N THR A 3 12.37 25.26 2.88
CA THR A 3 12.31 23.86 2.48
C THR A 3 13.14 23.02 3.45
N PHE A 4 12.67 21.80 3.77
CA PHE A 4 13.36 20.93 4.74
C PHE A 4 14.62 20.26 4.18
N GLY A 5 14.76 20.30 2.86
CA GLY A 5 15.81 19.66 2.08
C GLY A 5 15.44 19.65 0.60
N THR A 6 16.24 18.97 -0.20
CA THR A 6 16.03 18.79 -1.65
C THR A 6 15.87 17.32 -2.00
N LEU A 7 15.10 17.03 -3.05
CA LEU A 7 14.93 15.71 -3.65
C LEU A 7 15.39 15.76 -5.11
N GLU A 8 16.37 14.91 -5.43
CA GLU A 8 16.99 14.80 -6.74
C GLU A 8 16.96 13.34 -7.20
N TYR A 9 16.87 13.13 -8.52
CA TYR A 9 17.02 11.82 -9.15
C TYR A 9 18.38 11.76 -9.84
N ALA A 10 19.31 10.99 -9.29
CA ALA A 10 20.70 10.95 -9.72
C ALA A 10 21.19 9.50 -9.83
N ILE A 11 22.26 9.30 -10.61
CA ILE A 11 22.95 8.02 -10.67
C ILE A 11 23.77 7.87 -9.39
N ASP A 12 23.52 6.81 -8.64
CA ASP A 12 24.35 6.45 -7.51
C ASP A 12 25.71 5.95 -7.99
N LYS A 13 26.78 6.54 -7.45
CA LYS A 13 28.16 6.24 -7.85
C LYS A 13 28.60 4.83 -7.43
N PHE A 14 27.97 4.28 -6.38
CA PHE A 14 28.35 2.97 -5.84
C PHE A 14 27.62 1.82 -6.53
N SER A 15 26.30 1.93 -6.72
CA SER A 15 25.50 0.90 -7.39
C SER A 15 25.41 1.06 -8.91
N GLY A 16 25.85 2.20 -9.46
CA GLY A 16 25.71 2.52 -10.89
C GLY A 16 24.27 2.64 -11.36
N SER A 17 23.31 2.66 -10.43
CA SER A 17 21.88 2.62 -10.70
C SER A 17 21.24 3.97 -10.38
N TRP A 18 20.13 4.28 -11.05
CA TRP A 18 19.36 5.48 -10.74
C TRP A 18 18.71 5.38 -9.36
N ALA A 19 18.87 6.42 -8.56
CA ALA A 19 18.39 6.47 -7.19
C ALA A 19 17.86 7.87 -6.84
N TRP A 20 17.08 7.93 -5.76
CA TRP A 20 16.62 9.18 -5.18
C TRP A 20 17.64 9.67 -4.17
N LYS A 21 18.20 10.85 -4.43
CA LYS A 21 19.11 11.54 -3.54
C LYS A 21 18.33 12.60 -2.77
N ILE A 22 18.39 12.55 -1.45
CA ILE A 22 17.79 13.54 -0.58
C ILE A 22 18.88 14.25 0.20
N SER A 23 18.87 15.57 0.16
CA SER A 23 19.87 16.40 0.84
C SER A 23 19.21 17.32 1.87
N GLY A 24 19.87 17.50 3.01
CA GLY A 24 19.43 18.42 4.08
C GLY A 24 19.42 17.75 5.44
N VAL A 25 20.02 18.42 6.43
CA VAL A 25 20.25 17.88 7.79
C VAL A 25 18.98 17.29 8.41
N ARG A 26 17.87 18.05 8.36
CA ARG A 26 16.59 17.64 8.96
C ARG A 26 15.87 16.56 8.13
N ALA A 27 15.91 16.68 6.81
CA ALA A 27 15.32 15.71 5.90
C ALA A 27 15.98 14.33 6.07
N VAL A 28 17.32 14.30 6.06
CA VAL A 28 18.10 13.07 6.26
C VAL A 28 17.80 12.43 7.61
N MET A 29 17.87 13.18 8.71
CA MET A 29 17.63 12.63 10.04
C MET A 29 16.24 11.99 10.19
N MET A 30 15.23 12.56 9.53
CA MET A 30 13.86 12.04 9.57
C MET A 30 13.71 10.81 8.68
N ILE A 31 14.23 10.86 7.46
CA ILE A 31 14.09 9.78 6.47
C ILE A 31 14.86 8.52 6.89
N SER A 32 16.05 8.70 7.48
CA SER A 32 16.85 7.61 8.05
C SER A 32 16.11 6.80 9.13
N LYS A 33 15.10 7.40 9.79
CA LYS A 33 14.26 6.69 10.77
C LYS A 33 13.07 5.96 10.14
N LEU A 34 12.61 6.39 8.97
CA LEU A 34 11.36 5.91 8.35
C LEU A 34 11.60 4.85 7.28
N ILE A 35 12.71 4.93 6.54
CA ILE A 35 13.00 4.04 5.42
C ILE A 35 14.21 3.17 5.80
N PRO A 36 14.03 1.85 6.03
CA PRO A 36 15.12 1.00 6.51
C PRO A 36 16.15 0.64 5.43
N LYS A 37 15.85 0.80 4.14
CA LYS A 37 16.74 0.46 3.01
C LYS A 37 17.30 1.72 2.35
N LEU A 38 18.12 2.46 3.08
CA LEU A 38 18.84 3.63 2.58
C LEU A 38 20.30 3.57 2.99
N TRP A 39 21.14 4.32 2.29
CA TRP A 39 22.53 4.52 2.67
C TRP A 39 22.91 6.00 2.58
N TYR A 40 23.95 6.38 3.31
CA TYR A 40 24.48 7.73 3.27
C TYR A 40 25.24 7.96 1.95
N GLY A 41 25.07 9.15 1.38
CA GLY A 41 25.74 9.57 0.17
C GLY A 41 27.19 10.01 0.42
N ASN A 42 27.70 10.90 -0.44
CA ASN A 42 29.08 11.41 -0.31
C ASN A 42 29.25 12.34 0.89
N GLY A 43 28.16 12.86 1.46
CA GLY A 43 28.17 13.72 2.64
C GLY A 43 27.23 13.24 3.75
N PRO A 44 27.44 13.68 5.00
CA PRO A 44 26.62 13.29 6.15
C PRO A 44 25.17 13.80 6.07
N ASN A 45 24.93 14.80 5.22
CA ASN A 45 23.62 15.41 4.98
C ASN A 45 22.99 14.95 3.67
N GLU A 46 23.43 13.81 3.14
CA GLU A 46 22.89 13.20 1.93
C GLU A 46 22.49 11.75 2.18
N VAL A 47 21.32 11.37 1.69
CA VAL A 47 20.83 9.99 1.73
C VAL A 47 20.44 9.56 0.33
N ILE A 48 20.81 8.34 -0.01
CA ILE A 48 20.49 7.69 -1.26
C ILE A 48 19.46 6.59 -0.99
N ILE A 49 18.37 6.63 -1.75
CA ILE A 49 17.26 5.69 -1.66
C ILE A 49 17.11 5.02 -3.02
N PRO A 50 17.18 3.68 -3.09
CA PRO A 50 16.90 2.93 -4.31
C PRO A 50 15.54 3.27 -4.90
N ASP A 51 15.46 3.33 -6.23
CA ASP A 51 14.22 3.58 -6.95
C ASP A 51 13.32 2.33 -6.99
N ASN A 52 12.45 2.22 -5.99
CA ASN A 52 11.49 1.12 -5.84
C ASN A 52 10.08 1.69 -5.63
N GLU A 53 9.02 1.01 -6.07
CA GLU A 53 7.64 1.48 -5.91
C GLU A 53 7.31 1.81 -4.44
N LYS A 54 7.68 0.92 -3.51
CA LYS A 54 7.51 1.12 -2.07
C LYS A 54 8.26 2.37 -1.55
N ASN A 55 9.49 2.58 -2.02
CA ASN A 55 10.31 3.72 -1.59
C ASN A 55 9.74 5.03 -2.15
N VAL A 56 9.27 5.04 -3.40
CA VAL A 56 8.63 6.21 -4.02
C VAL A 56 7.35 6.58 -3.28
N GLU A 57 6.54 5.59 -2.88
CA GLU A 57 5.35 5.81 -2.06
C GLU A 57 5.69 6.38 -0.68
N GLN A 58 6.72 5.84 -0.01
CA GLN A 58 7.20 6.38 1.25
C GLN A 58 7.69 7.84 1.11
N ILE A 59 8.47 8.15 0.08
CA ILE A 59 8.92 9.53 -0.19
C ILE A 59 7.72 10.45 -0.44
N ARG A 60 6.70 9.97 -1.16
CA ARG A 60 5.47 10.73 -1.42
C ARG A 60 4.72 11.08 -0.13
N LEU A 61 4.52 10.09 0.75
CA LEU A 61 3.88 10.31 2.06
C LEU A 61 4.68 11.29 2.94
N ILE A 62 6.02 11.22 2.86
CA ILE A 62 6.90 12.13 3.60
C ILE A 62 6.77 13.57 3.07
N LEU A 63 6.72 13.74 1.74
CA LEU A 63 6.56 15.06 1.10
C LEU A 63 5.25 15.75 1.47
N GLU A 64 4.17 15.00 1.73
CA GLU A 64 2.89 15.56 2.19
C GLU A 64 3.01 16.22 3.57
N ARG A 65 3.88 15.71 4.44
CA ARG A 65 4.07 16.23 5.80
C ARG A 65 5.28 17.17 5.93
N TYR A 66 6.31 16.96 5.12
CA TYR A 66 7.56 17.69 5.14
C TYR A 66 7.96 18.11 3.72
N PRO A 67 7.65 19.35 3.31
CA PRO A 67 7.91 19.79 1.94
C PRO A 67 9.42 19.85 1.67
N LEU A 68 9.86 19.06 0.69
CA LEU A 68 11.20 19.13 0.11
C LEU A 68 11.13 19.86 -1.23
N GLU A 69 12.24 20.50 -1.60
CA GLU A 69 12.40 21.10 -2.91
C GLU A 69 12.72 20.02 -3.94
N ILE A 70 11.80 19.80 -4.88
CA ILE A 70 11.95 18.78 -5.92
C ILE A 70 12.74 19.37 -7.08
N LEU A 71 14.00 18.97 -7.23
CA LEU A 71 14.86 19.39 -8.33
C LEU A 71 14.46 18.65 -9.62
N SER A 72 14.21 17.34 -9.53
CA SER A 72 13.85 16.49 -10.68
C SER A 72 12.33 16.38 -10.89
N LYS A 73 11.63 17.52 -11.04
CA LYS A 73 10.15 17.60 -11.08
C LYS A 73 9.51 16.66 -12.11
N ALA A 74 10.02 16.60 -13.34
CA ALA A 74 9.44 15.77 -14.40
C ALA A 74 9.51 14.27 -14.08
N VAL A 75 10.67 13.81 -13.57
CA VAL A 75 10.87 12.41 -13.19
C VAL A 75 10.02 12.05 -11.97
N TRP A 76 9.97 12.93 -10.98
CA TRP A 76 9.11 12.78 -9.82
C TRP A 76 7.64 12.66 -10.22
N GLN A 77 7.12 13.57 -11.05
CA GLN A 77 5.73 13.53 -11.52
C GLN A 77 5.40 12.22 -12.25
N ARG A 78 6.34 11.68 -13.02
CA ARG A 78 6.15 10.40 -13.73
C ARG A 78 6.11 9.20 -12.78
N LYS A 79 6.98 9.17 -11.77
CA LYS A 79 7.12 8.04 -10.83
C LYS A 79 6.16 8.10 -9.64
N ALA A 80 5.82 9.30 -9.18
CA ALA A 80 4.89 9.54 -8.07
C ALA A 80 3.42 9.40 -8.48
N ARG A 81 3.12 9.46 -9.79
CA ARG A 81 1.88 8.92 -10.34
C ARG A 81 1.89 7.44 -10.09
N ALA A 82 1.35 7.04 -8.93
CA ALA A 82 0.97 5.66 -8.68
C ALA A 82 0.24 5.21 -9.94
N LYS A 83 0.65 4.07 -10.52
CA LYS A 83 -0.24 3.33 -11.40
C LYS A 83 -1.51 3.22 -10.57
N VAL A 84 -2.56 3.93 -10.98
CA VAL A 84 -3.87 3.76 -10.38
C VAL A 84 -4.22 2.33 -10.74
N ILE A 85 -3.84 1.39 -9.88
CA ILE A 85 -4.39 0.05 -9.89
C ILE A 85 -5.87 0.36 -9.76
N LYS A 86 -6.60 0.23 -10.88
CA LYS A 86 -8.03 0.47 -10.91
C LYS A 86 -8.56 -0.32 -9.72
N LYS A 87 -9.04 0.40 -8.70
CA LYS A 87 -9.66 -0.23 -7.54
C LYS A 87 -10.67 -1.19 -8.15
N PRO A 88 -10.55 -2.51 -7.94
CA PRO A 88 -11.46 -3.44 -8.57
C PRO A 88 -12.85 -2.94 -8.22
N SER A 89 -13.68 -2.76 -9.25
CA SER A 89 -15.05 -2.30 -9.09
C SER A 89 -15.70 -3.23 -8.08
N ASN A 90 -15.90 -2.78 -6.84
CA ASN A 90 -16.56 -3.57 -5.83
C ASN A 90 -17.91 -3.99 -6.41
N PRO A 91 -18.18 -5.28 -6.61
CA PRO A 91 -19.46 -5.72 -7.15
C PRO A 91 -20.55 -5.21 -6.20
N LYS A 92 -21.70 -4.78 -6.74
CA LYS A 92 -22.81 -4.28 -5.92
C LYS A 92 -23.22 -5.36 -4.91
N ILE A 93 -22.92 -5.12 -3.63
CA ILE A 93 -23.20 -6.04 -2.51
C ILE A 93 -24.69 -5.97 -2.11
N GLU A 94 -25.44 -4.99 -2.61
CA GLU A 94 -26.82 -4.64 -2.22
C GLU A 94 -27.82 -5.81 -2.27
N LYS A 95 -27.59 -6.85 -3.09
CA LYS A 95 -28.43 -8.04 -3.14
C LYS A 95 -27.60 -9.30 -2.93
N LEU A 96 -27.84 -9.96 -1.79
CA LEU A 96 -27.27 -11.27 -1.47
C LEU A 96 -28.17 -12.38 -2.00
N SER A 97 -27.57 -13.40 -2.60
CA SER A 97 -28.23 -14.63 -3.03
C SER A 97 -27.74 -15.82 -2.19
N LYS A 98 -28.38 -16.98 -2.33
CA LYS A 98 -27.95 -18.18 -1.61
C LYS A 98 -26.77 -18.82 -2.34
N ALA A 99 -25.55 -18.56 -1.88
CA ALA A 99 -24.35 -19.18 -2.45
C ALA A 99 -24.31 -20.70 -2.19
N ILE A 100 -23.66 -21.41 -3.11
CA ILE A 100 -23.37 -22.83 -2.99
C ILE A 100 -21.94 -22.99 -2.48
N PRO A 101 -21.72 -23.70 -1.37
CA PRO A 101 -20.37 -23.93 -0.85
C PRO A 101 -19.53 -24.79 -1.80
N LYS A 102 -18.20 -24.67 -1.70
CA LYS A 102 -17.27 -25.47 -2.52
C LYS A 102 -17.41 -26.97 -2.20
N LYS A 103 -17.10 -27.83 -3.17
CA LYS A 103 -17.18 -29.30 -3.05
C LYS A 103 -16.42 -29.90 -1.85
N GLN A 104 -15.43 -29.18 -1.31
CA GLN A 104 -14.65 -29.61 -0.15
C GLN A 104 -15.46 -29.54 1.16
N PHE A 105 -16.45 -28.66 1.24
CA PHE A 105 -17.29 -28.49 2.40
C PHE A 105 -18.40 -29.57 2.41
N ARG A 106 -18.34 -30.47 3.39
CA ARG A 106 -19.29 -31.59 3.54
C ARG A 106 -20.53 -31.26 4.38
N GLY A 107 -20.51 -30.13 5.08
CA GLY A 107 -21.62 -29.70 5.94
C GLY A 107 -22.81 -29.16 5.14
N LYS A 108 -23.93 -28.95 5.83
CA LYS A 108 -25.11 -28.24 5.28
C LYS A 108 -25.15 -26.83 5.84
N LEU A 109 -25.14 -25.83 4.97
CA LEU A 109 -25.34 -24.43 5.35
C LEU A 109 -26.82 -24.09 5.45
N LEU A 110 -27.18 -23.33 6.48
CA LEU A 110 -28.51 -22.70 6.63
C LEU A 110 -28.68 -21.55 5.62
N ASN A 111 -29.93 -21.13 5.39
CA ASN A 111 -30.22 -20.10 4.37
C ASN A 111 -29.48 -18.78 4.61
N PHE A 112 -29.39 -18.32 5.86
CA PHE A 112 -28.67 -17.09 6.21
C PHE A 112 -27.16 -17.25 6.04
N GLN A 113 -26.59 -18.41 6.38
CA GLN A 113 -25.16 -18.71 6.17
C GLN A 113 -24.80 -18.73 4.68
N LYS A 114 -25.70 -19.20 3.81
CA LYS A 114 -25.52 -19.13 2.35
C LYS A 114 -25.52 -17.70 1.83
N MET A 115 -26.32 -16.80 2.41
CA MET A 115 -26.31 -15.37 2.07
C MET A 115 -25.03 -14.70 2.58
N GLY A 116 -24.60 -15.03 3.79
CA GLY A 116 -23.34 -14.55 4.34
C GLY A 116 -22.13 -15.06 3.55
N LEU A 117 -22.18 -16.29 3.02
CA LEU A 117 -21.16 -16.81 2.11
C LEU A 117 -21.11 -16.01 0.80
N ASP A 118 -22.28 -15.69 0.21
CA ASP A 118 -22.35 -14.83 -0.98
C ASP A 118 -21.79 -13.42 -0.72
N PHE A 119 -22.04 -12.87 0.47
CA PHE A 119 -21.43 -11.61 0.92
C PHE A 119 -19.89 -11.69 0.95
N LEU A 120 -19.33 -12.76 1.51
CA LEU A 120 -17.88 -12.96 1.54
C LEU A 120 -17.28 -13.09 0.13
N LEU A 121 -17.95 -13.81 -0.78
CA LEU A 121 -17.52 -13.97 -2.17
C LEU A 121 -17.53 -12.63 -2.93
N LYS A 122 -18.50 -11.76 -2.66
CA LYS A 122 -18.61 -10.42 -3.27
C LYS A 122 -17.67 -9.39 -2.66
N SER A 123 -17.21 -9.58 -1.43
CA SER A 123 -16.40 -8.58 -0.70
C SER A 123 -14.92 -8.50 -1.13
N SER A 124 -14.51 -9.28 -2.15
CA SER A 124 -13.18 -9.20 -2.80
C SER A 124 -11.98 -9.17 -1.82
N GLY A 125 -12.08 -9.89 -0.69
CA GLY A 125 -10.97 -10.15 0.22
C GLY A 125 -11.20 -9.69 1.67
N ASN A 126 -11.64 -8.45 1.88
CA ASN A 126 -11.82 -7.90 3.24
C ASN A 126 -13.31 -7.80 3.58
N ALA A 127 -13.76 -8.61 4.55
CA ALA A 127 -15.14 -8.65 4.98
C ALA A 127 -15.24 -8.79 6.51
N LEU A 128 -16.24 -8.15 7.11
CA LEU A 128 -16.56 -8.28 8.53
C LEU A 128 -17.95 -8.92 8.66
N LEU A 129 -18.01 -10.10 9.28
CA LEU A 129 -19.28 -10.75 9.64
C LEU A 129 -19.69 -10.33 11.05
N ALA A 130 -20.71 -9.49 11.13
CA ALA A 130 -21.21 -8.92 12.39
C ALA A 130 -22.51 -9.58 12.88
N ASP A 131 -22.82 -10.78 12.40
CA ASP A 131 -24.01 -11.54 12.82
C ASP A 131 -23.94 -11.91 14.32
N ASP A 132 -25.09 -12.15 14.94
CA ASP A 132 -25.20 -12.58 16.33
C ASP A 132 -24.39 -13.86 16.67
N MET A 133 -24.11 -14.04 17.96
CA MET A 133 -23.41 -15.22 18.48
C MET A 133 -24.21 -16.51 18.22
N GLY A 134 -23.51 -17.64 18.06
CA GLY A 134 -24.16 -18.95 17.86
C GLY A 134 -24.67 -19.23 16.43
N LEU A 135 -24.61 -18.28 15.49
CA LEU A 135 -25.06 -18.46 14.11
C LEU A 135 -24.08 -19.27 13.22
N GLY A 136 -23.01 -19.81 13.78
CA GLY A 136 -22.08 -20.68 13.05
C GLY A 136 -21.15 -19.94 12.09
N LYS A 137 -20.68 -18.73 12.45
CA LYS A 137 -19.70 -17.95 11.68
C LYS A 137 -18.46 -18.77 11.29
N THR A 138 -17.95 -19.61 12.18
CA THR A 138 -16.84 -20.53 11.88
C THR A 138 -17.16 -21.50 10.75
N VAL A 139 -18.37 -22.08 10.75
CA VAL A 139 -18.82 -23.02 9.71
C VAL A 139 -18.96 -22.30 8.37
N GLN A 140 -19.45 -21.06 8.38
CA GLN A 140 -19.54 -20.22 7.19
C GLN A 140 -18.15 -19.87 6.63
N THR A 141 -17.17 -19.55 7.48
CA THR A 141 -15.79 -19.31 7.06
C THR A 141 -15.14 -20.54 6.46
N LEU A 142 -15.39 -21.74 6.99
CA LEU A 142 -14.89 -22.99 6.41
C LEU A 142 -15.50 -23.34 5.05
N ALA A 143 -16.66 -22.75 4.73
CA ALA A 143 -17.34 -22.96 3.45
C ALA A 143 -16.91 -21.98 2.34
N TYR A 144 -16.24 -20.88 2.72
CA TYR A 144 -15.69 -19.85 1.82
C TYR A 144 -14.42 -20.32 1.11
#